data_AF-A0A843JSS8-F1
#
_entry.id   AF-A0A843JSS8-F1
#
_cell.length_a   1.000
_cell.length_b   1.000
_cell.length_c   1.000
_cell.angle_alpha   90.00
_cell.angle_beta   90.00
_cell.angle_gamma   90.00
#
_symmetry.space_group_name_H-M   'P 1'
#
loop_
_entity.id
_entity.type
_entity.pdbx_description
1 polymer ?
#
loop_
_entity_poly.entity_id
_entity_poly.type
_entity_poly.pdbx_seq_one_letter_code
_entity_poly.pdbx_strand_id
1 'polypeptide(L)'
;RINEPNGFYLEDEEDIELFKKIESIVRELPPNGDDCDSRRLWISIPRGPIEDFGEFDEEEWDTYDDFVDFWKCHHPDEADWYVFYYEKPPNGSSFIVLGELILFMTEGGRNPYRKRSYYHTDLLKWLVGAIRVQVDNIKSGTYHDLVVKELPIGYRKGVVKRSDIWDSGYWTKENDLDGTTEKDIEEFANLVDEGIDGPPKTRLGSMTLNDYLSLCSLCFKTRGNDIAGMTLKEQYSRFADGRDDGMLELDPDDPDAFKEFVRTSQSGHIWEIRSGHGWSMMHLFPRNDEKGWYTVLNGSFDRTDFVHIALSLFAHGIPLTVNDAKKVLKALRGEDYIGIVPRGDWPFYAQYRFKEYDVLECITFRDDLYAKLKNNILWYEVDTFYPISES
;
A
#
# COMPACT_ATOMS: atom_id res chain seq x y z
N ARG A 1 -6.02 -8.91 -16.32
CA ARG A 1 -5.75 -7.47 -16.61
C ARG A 1 -5.90 -6.72 -15.30
N ILE A 2 -4.77 -6.42 -14.68
CA ILE A 2 -4.64 -5.66 -13.44
C ILE A 2 -4.80 -4.18 -13.81
N ASN A 3 -5.71 -3.47 -13.14
CA ASN A 3 -5.91 -2.00 -13.08
C ASN A 3 -7.40 -1.65 -13.14
N GLU A 4 -7.81 -0.80 -12.19
CA GLU A 4 -9.17 -0.36 -11.82
C GLU A 4 -9.87 -1.30 -10.81
N PRO A 5 -10.36 -0.77 -9.66
CA PRO A 5 -11.33 -1.47 -8.83
C PRO A 5 -12.47 -1.95 -9.73
N ASN A 6 -12.95 -3.18 -9.53
CA ASN A 6 -14.13 -3.70 -10.23
C ASN A 6 -15.39 -3.03 -9.68
N GLY A 7 -15.50 -1.73 -9.94
CA GLY A 7 -16.58 -0.85 -9.55
C GLY A 7 -17.67 -0.87 -10.59
N PHE A 8 -18.85 -1.35 -10.21
CA PHE A 8 -20.01 -1.43 -11.08
C PHE A 8 -21.14 -0.52 -10.60
N TYR A 9 -21.72 0.26 -11.50
CA TYR A 9 -23.02 0.89 -11.25
C TYR A 9 -24.14 -0.12 -11.52
N LEU A 10 -25.06 -0.23 -10.57
CA LEU A 10 -26.26 -1.04 -10.74
C LEU A 10 -27.25 -0.30 -11.65
N GLU A 11 -27.67 -0.96 -12.71
CA GLU A 11 -28.70 -0.45 -13.65
C GLU A 11 -29.98 -1.28 -13.62
N ASP A 12 -29.89 -2.56 -13.24
CA ASP A 12 -31.03 -3.44 -13.13
C ASP A 12 -31.94 -3.07 -11.95
N GLU A 13 -33.25 -3.03 -12.17
CA GLU A 13 -34.22 -2.61 -11.15
C GLU A 13 -34.25 -3.57 -9.95
N GLU A 14 -34.10 -4.88 -10.18
CA GLU A 14 -34.08 -5.89 -9.12
C GLU A 14 -32.81 -5.73 -8.27
N ASP A 15 -31.65 -5.55 -8.91
CA ASP A 15 -30.38 -5.30 -8.21
C ASP A 15 -30.45 -4.03 -7.34
N ILE A 16 -31.06 -2.95 -7.86
CA ILE A 16 -31.24 -1.70 -7.13
C ILE A 16 -32.14 -1.91 -5.90
N GLU A 17 -33.25 -2.64 -6.03
CA GLU A 17 -34.15 -2.92 -4.92
C GLU A 17 -33.49 -3.83 -3.87
N LEU A 18 -32.69 -4.82 -4.28
CA LEU A 18 -31.90 -5.65 -3.38
C LEU A 18 -30.83 -4.83 -2.65
N PHE A 19 -30.14 -3.91 -3.34
CA PHE A 19 -29.20 -3.00 -2.72
C PHE A 19 -29.90 -2.13 -1.67
N LYS A 20 -31.04 -1.51 -2.00
CA LYS A 20 -31.81 -0.68 -1.04
C LYS A 20 -32.23 -1.50 0.19
N LYS A 21 -32.53 -2.79 -0.01
CA LYS A 21 -32.82 -3.70 1.10
C LYS A 21 -31.58 -3.93 1.98
N ILE A 22 -30.41 -4.18 1.39
CA ILE A 22 -29.14 -4.27 2.13
C ILE A 22 -28.88 -2.99 2.92
N GLU A 23 -29.02 -1.83 2.27
CA GLU A 23 -28.88 -0.52 2.90
C GLU A 23 -29.83 -0.37 4.10
N SER A 24 -31.11 -0.71 3.93
CA SER A 24 -32.09 -0.66 5.02
C SER A 24 -31.70 -1.57 6.20
N ILE A 25 -31.14 -2.75 5.93
CA ILE A 25 -30.76 -3.72 6.97
C ILE A 25 -29.55 -3.20 7.75
N VAL A 26 -28.48 -2.80 7.06
CA VAL A 26 -27.22 -2.38 7.73
C VAL A 26 -27.39 -1.06 8.49
N ARG A 27 -28.27 -0.17 8.02
CA ARG A 27 -28.56 1.11 8.71
C ARG A 27 -29.40 0.94 9.98
N GLU A 28 -29.83 -0.27 10.31
CA GLU A 28 -30.33 -0.59 11.65
C GLU A 28 -29.23 -0.53 12.72
N LEU A 29 -27.96 -0.59 12.29
CA LEU A 29 -26.79 -0.43 13.16
C LEU A 29 -26.29 1.02 13.16
N PRO A 30 -25.70 1.48 14.27
CA PRO A 30 -25.01 2.76 14.29
C PRO A 30 -23.82 2.75 13.31
N PRO A 31 -23.43 3.93 12.79
CA PRO A 31 -22.21 4.05 11.98
C PRO A 31 -20.98 3.64 12.79
N ASN A 32 -19.97 3.09 12.12
CA ASN A 32 -18.69 2.67 12.74
C ASN A 32 -17.45 3.11 11.92
N GLY A 33 -17.61 4.18 11.14
CA GLY A 33 -16.52 4.91 10.50
C GLY A 33 -16.47 6.36 10.97
N ASP A 34 -15.35 7.03 10.71
CA ASP A 34 -15.01 8.31 11.34
C ASP A 34 -15.68 9.53 10.67
N ASP A 35 -15.86 9.51 9.34
CA ASP A 35 -16.14 10.73 8.57
C ASP A 35 -17.40 10.68 7.67
N CYS A 36 -18.10 9.54 7.60
CA CYS A 36 -19.25 9.35 6.71
C CYS A 36 -20.27 8.35 7.29
N ASP A 37 -21.48 8.32 6.71
CA ASP A 37 -22.53 7.35 7.06
C ASP A 37 -22.11 5.96 6.56
N SER A 38 -21.21 5.29 7.30
CA SER A 38 -20.59 4.02 6.92
C SER A 38 -20.76 2.92 7.97
N ARG A 39 -20.77 1.66 7.52
CA ARG A 39 -20.77 0.46 8.36
C ARG A 39 -19.84 -0.60 7.80
N ARG A 40 -19.06 -1.21 8.68
CA ARG A 40 -18.21 -2.37 8.44
C ARG A 40 -18.66 -3.53 9.29
N LEU A 41 -18.71 -4.73 8.73
CA LEU A 41 -18.92 -5.97 9.49
C LEU A 41 -18.30 -7.16 8.75
N TRP A 42 -17.94 -8.19 9.49
CA TRP A 42 -17.44 -9.45 8.92
C TRP A 42 -18.60 -10.29 8.41
N ILE A 43 -18.41 -10.86 7.23
CA ILE A 43 -19.25 -11.94 6.70
C ILE A 43 -18.35 -13.13 6.34
N SER A 44 -18.89 -14.33 6.53
CA SER A 44 -18.23 -15.58 6.13
C SER A 44 -19.01 -16.23 4.99
N ILE A 45 -18.30 -16.77 4.01
CA ILE A 45 -18.85 -17.52 2.88
C ILE A 45 -18.25 -18.92 2.93
N PRO A 46 -19.05 -20.00 3.05
CA PRO A 46 -18.51 -21.35 2.92
C PRO A 46 -17.76 -21.48 1.60
N ARG A 47 -16.62 -22.17 1.59
CA ARG A 47 -15.77 -22.37 0.39
C ARG A 47 -16.54 -22.85 -0.86
N GLY A 48 -17.69 -23.47 -0.66
CA GLY A 48 -18.45 -24.11 -1.72
C GLY A 48 -17.90 -25.50 -2.04
N PRO A 49 -18.57 -26.23 -2.94
CA PRO A 49 -18.08 -27.48 -3.50
C PRO A 49 -17.06 -27.18 -4.63
N ILE A 50 -16.22 -28.15 -5.00
CA ILE A 50 -15.15 -27.94 -6.01
C ILE A 50 -15.72 -27.62 -7.40
N GLU A 51 -16.94 -28.06 -7.68
CA GLU A 51 -17.66 -27.83 -8.92
C GLU A 51 -18.00 -26.35 -9.15
N ASP A 52 -18.09 -25.55 -8.08
CA ASP A 52 -18.25 -24.09 -8.18
C ASP A 52 -16.93 -23.38 -8.49
N PHE A 53 -15.79 -24.03 -8.21
CA PHE A 53 -14.45 -23.48 -8.47
C PHE A 53 -14.03 -23.69 -9.93
N GLY A 54 -14.38 -24.83 -10.52
CA GLY A 54 -14.13 -25.11 -11.93
C GLY A 54 -14.36 -26.57 -12.29
N GLU A 55 -14.13 -26.90 -13.55
CA GLU A 55 -14.12 -28.27 -14.05
C GLU A 55 -12.68 -28.76 -14.17
N PHE A 56 -12.46 -30.04 -13.85
CA PHE A 56 -11.15 -30.66 -14.04
C PHE A 56 -10.85 -30.81 -15.53
N ASP A 57 -9.71 -30.27 -15.95
CA ASP A 57 -9.20 -30.36 -17.33
C ASP A 57 -7.82 -31.04 -17.34
N GLU A 58 -7.71 -32.18 -18.03
CA GLU A 58 -6.46 -32.93 -18.19
C GLU A 58 -5.42 -32.17 -19.04
N GLU A 59 -5.80 -31.10 -19.76
CA GLU A 59 -4.85 -30.22 -20.44
C GLU A 59 -4.20 -29.19 -19.51
N GLU A 60 -4.86 -28.82 -18.40
CA GLU A 60 -4.36 -27.85 -17.42
C GLU A 60 -3.72 -28.51 -16.20
N TRP A 61 -4.13 -29.73 -15.84
CA TRP A 61 -3.76 -30.40 -14.60
C TRP A 61 -3.24 -31.81 -14.84
N ASP A 62 -2.11 -32.15 -14.20
CA ASP A 62 -1.51 -33.49 -14.29
C ASP A 62 -2.39 -34.56 -13.59
N THR A 63 -3.04 -34.19 -12.48
CA THR A 63 -3.96 -35.07 -11.74
C THR A 63 -5.14 -34.33 -11.14
N TYR A 64 -6.22 -35.06 -10.82
CA TYR A 64 -7.36 -34.50 -10.08
C TYR A 64 -6.97 -34.03 -8.67
N ASP A 65 -6.00 -34.69 -8.04
CA ASP A 65 -5.49 -34.28 -6.73
C ASP A 65 -4.80 -32.91 -6.83
N ASP A 66 -4.06 -32.62 -7.91
CA ASP A 66 -3.45 -31.30 -8.14
C ASP A 66 -4.52 -30.20 -8.30
N PHE A 67 -5.62 -30.51 -9.00
CA PHE A 67 -6.78 -29.60 -9.13
C PHE A 67 -7.46 -29.35 -7.77
N VAL A 68 -7.64 -30.38 -6.95
CA VAL A 68 -8.17 -30.26 -5.58
C VAL A 68 -7.23 -29.44 -4.69
N ASP A 69 -5.92 -29.64 -4.80
CA ASP A 69 -4.93 -28.90 -4.03
C ASP A 69 -4.88 -27.44 -4.47
N PHE A 70 -5.05 -27.15 -5.77
CA PHE A 70 -5.16 -25.79 -6.27
C PHE A 70 -6.42 -25.07 -5.74
N TRP A 71 -7.57 -25.75 -5.73
CA TRP A 71 -8.80 -25.24 -5.12
C TRP A 71 -8.61 -24.92 -3.62
N LYS A 72 -8.01 -25.85 -2.86
CA LYS A 72 -7.68 -25.64 -1.44
C LYS A 72 -6.59 -24.60 -1.22
N CYS A 73 -5.72 -24.37 -2.20
CA CYS A 73 -4.73 -23.29 -2.13
C CYS A 73 -5.41 -21.92 -2.24
N HIS A 74 -6.44 -21.79 -3.08
CA HIS A 74 -7.24 -20.56 -3.20
C HIS A 74 -8.17 -20.36 -2.00
N HIS A 75 -8.75 -21.45 -1.49
CA HIS A 75 -9.71 -21.46 -0.39
C HIS A 75 -9.28 -22.48 0.69
N PRO A 76 -8.25 -22.15 1.49
CA PRO A 76 -7.66 -23.08 2.44
C PRO A 76 -8.53 -23.35 3.66
N ASP A 77 -9.36 -22.38 4.04
CA ASP A 77 -10.25 -22.44 5.18
C ASP A 77 -11.62 -23.04 4.78
N GLU A 78 -12.41 -23.51 5.75
CA GLU A 78 -13.77 -24.02 5.49
C GLU A 78 -14.74 -22.93 5.00
N ALA A 79 -14.43 -21.68 5.36
CA ALA A 79 -15.12 -20.49 4.90
C ALA A 79 -14.12 -19.37 4.64
N ASP A 80 -14.35 -18.61 3.57
CA ASP A 80 -13.69 -17.34 3.33
C ASP A 80 -14.36 -16.24 4.13
N TRP A 81 -13.55 -15.29 4.60
CA TRP A 81 -14.03 -14.16 5.39
C TRP A 81 -13.79 -12.86 4.66
N TYR A 82 -14.78 -11.98 4.71
CA TYR A 82 -14.73 -10.68 4.08
C TYR A 82 -15.24 -9.60 5.04
N VAL A 83 -14.62 -8.43 5.00
CA VAL A 83 -15.21 -7.23 5.56
C VAL A 83 -16.20 -6.70 4.53
N PHE A 84 -17.49 -6.80 4.85
CA PHE A 84 -18.53 -6.04 4.16
C PHE A 84 -18.41 -4.58 4.58
N TYR A 85 -18.37 -3.69 3.59
CA TYR A 85 -18.41 -2.25 3.79
C TYR A 85 -19.62 -1.65 3.09
N TYR A 86 -20.34 -0.79 3.79
CA TYR A 86 -21.36 0.09 3.22
C TYR A 86 -20.99 1.53 3.53
N GLU A 87 -21.19 2.44 2.58
CA GLU A 87 -21.06 3.88 2.79
C GLU A 87 -22.10 4.67 1.99
N LYS A 88 -22.67 5.69 2.66
CA LYS A 88 -23.40 6.79 2.03
C LYS A 88 -22.65 8.11 2.21
N PRO A 89 -21.96 8.60 1.16
CA PRO A 89 -21.34 9.92 1.19
C PRO A 89 -22.42 11.03 1.23
N PRO A 90 -22.18 12.18 1.89
CA PRO A 90 -23.13 13.30 1.95
C PRO A 90 -23.59 13.82 0.59
N ASN A 91 -22.70 13.78 -0.42
CA ASN A 91 -22.93 14.30 -1.77
C ASN A 91 -22.64 13.25 -2.85
N GLY A 92 -22.97 11.97 -2.62
CA GLY A 92 -22.65 10.89 -3.55
C GLY A 92 -23.58 9.68 -3.51
N SER A 93 -23.37 8.80 -4.48
CA SER A 93 -23.98 7.47 -4.54
C SER A 93 -23.59 6.63 -3.33
N SER A 94 -24.56 5.92 -2.75
CA SER A 94 -24.26 4.83 -1.81
C SER A 94 -23.45 3.76 -2.53
N PHE A 95 -22.55 3.09 -1.82
CA PHE A 95 -21.85 1.94 -2.36
C PHE A 95 -21.60 0.87 -1.31
N ILE A 96 -21.41 -0.35 -1.77
CA ILE A 96 -20.92 -1.46 -0.96
C ILE A 96 -19.60 -1.98 -1.52
N VAL A 97 -18.74 -2.47 -0.63
CA VAL A 97 -17.51 -3.19 -0.97
C VAL A 97 -17.55 -4.57 -0.33
N LEU A 98 -17.20 -5.59 -1.11
CA LEU A 98 -17.01 -6.95 -0.65
C LEU A 98 -15.80 -7.56 -1.36
N GLY A 99 -14.69 -7.72 -0.63
CA GLY A 99 -13.40 -8.05 -1.25
C GLY A 99 -12.99 -7.00 -2.28
N GLU A 100 -12.70 -7.42 -3.50
CA GLU A 100 -12.36 -6.51 -4.62
C GLU A 100 -13.57 -5.95 -5.38
N LEU A 101 -14.79 -6.42 -5.05
CA LEU A 101 -16.02 -5.99 -5.71
C LEU A 101 -16.53 -4.70 -5.08
N ILE A 102 -16.84 -3.70 -5.91
CA ILE A 102 -17.50 -2.47 -5.47
C ILE A 102 -18.78 -2.27 -6.28
N LEU A 103 -19.93 -2.17 -5.60
CA LEU A 103 -21.22 -1.92 -6.23
C LEU A 103 -21.73 -0.53 -5.84
N PHE A 104 -22.06 0.30 -6.82
CA PHE A 104 -22.57 1.64 -6.65
C PHE A 104 -24.08 1.68 -6.93
N MET A 105 -24.83 2.26 -6.00
CA MET A 105 -26.22 2.63 -6.26
C MET A 105 -26.25 3.84 -7.20
N THR A 106 -27.02 3.75 -8.27
CA THR A 106 -27.17 4.86 -9.22
C THR A 106 -28.17 5.88 -8.68
N GLU A 107 -27.69 6.94 -8.02
CA GLU A 107 -28.49 8.13 -7.72
C GLU A 107 -27.96 9.31 -8.56
N GLY A 108 -28.60 9.58 -9.70
CA GLY A 108 -28.48 10.84 -10.43
C GLY A 108 -27.07 11.23 -10.92
N GLY A 109 -26.76 10.91 -12.17
CA GLY A 109 -25.58 11.43 -12.89
C GLY A 109 -24.66 10.31 -13.39
N ARG A 110 -24.62 10.15 -14.72
CA ARG A 110 -23.89 9.08 -15.40
C ARG A 110 -22.39 9.38 -15.36
N ASN A 111 -21.59 8.53 -14.71
CA ASN A 111 -20.14 8.52 -14.95
C ASN A 111 -19.85 7.59 -16.13
N PRO A 112 -19.43 8.12 -17.30
CA PRO A 112 -19.22 7.31 -18.51
C PRO A 112 -17.97 6.41 -18.43
N TYR A 113 -17.15 6.54 -17.38
CA TYR A 113 -15.86 5.85 -17.24
C TYR A 113 -15.91 4.58 -16.37
N ARG A 114 -17.05 4.22 -15.75
CA ARG A 114 -17.16 2.98 -14.95
C ARG A 114 -18.02 1.92 -15.63
N LYS A 115 -17.66 0.66 -15.40
CA LYS A 115 -18.35 -0.51 -15.95
C LYS A 115 -19.78 -0.58 -15.40
N ARG A 116 -20.70 -1.02 -16.24
CA ARG A 116 -22.09 -1.32 -15.86
C ARG A 116 -22.18 -2.81 -15.56
N SER A 117 -22.97 -3.18 -14.56
CA SER A 117 -23.27 -4.59 -14.31
C SER A 117 -24.72 -4.90 -14.60
N TYR A 118 -24.93 -6.10 -15.14
CA TYR A 118 -26.22 -6.70 -15.44
C TYR A 118 -26.36 -8.10 -14.79
N TYR A 119 -25.47 -8.48 -13.85
CA TYR A 119 -25.36 -9.88 -13.38
C TYR A 119 -25.00 -10.02 -11.88
N HIS A 120 -25.50 -9.16 -10.98
CA HIS A 120 -25.23 -9.28 -9.54
C HIS A 120 -26.44 -9.73 -8.71
N THR A 121 -27.57 -10.05 -9.33
CA THR A 121 -28.83 -10.36 -8.65
C THR A 121 -28.70 -11.49 -7.63
N ASP A 122 -28.07 -12.61 -8.00
CA ASP A 122 -27.94 -13.76 -7.11
C ASP A 122 -27.00 -13.46 -5.92
N LEU A 123 -25.91 -12.74 -6.17
CA LEU A 123 -25.02 -12.25 -5.12
C LEU A 123 -25.75 -11.31 -4.16
N LEU A 124 -26.51 -10.35 -4.68
CA LEU A 124 -27.25 -9.38 -3.85
C LEU A 124 -28.38 -10.06 -3.07
N LYS A 125 -29.09 -11.04 -3.66
CA LYS A 125 -30.07 -11.89 -2.97
C LYS A 125 -29.45 -12.63 -1.79
N TRP A 126 -28.30 -13.26 -2.02
CA TRP A 126 -27.56 -13.94 -0.96
C TRP A 126 -27.10 -12.95 0.13
N LEU A 127 -26.56 -11.79 -0.27
CA LEU A 127 -26.01 -10.79 0.63
C LEU A 127 -27.07 -10.19 1.55
N VAL A 128 -28.31 -10.00 1.07
CA VAL A 128 -29.46 -9.61 1.91
C VAL A 128 -29.61 -10.55 3.11
N GLY A 129 -29.51 -11.87 2.89
CA GLY A 129 -29.60 -12.88 3.94
C GLY A 129 -28.38 -12.86 4.86
N ALA A 130 -27.17 -12.85 4.27
CA ALA A 130 -25.92 -12.84 5.02
C ALA A 130 -25.82 -11.63 5.96
N ILE A 131 -26.13 -10.42 5.46
CA ILE A 131 -26.09 -9.19 6.26
C ILE A 131 -27.17 -9.21 7.36
N ARG A 132 -28.38 -9.71 7.08
CA ARG A 132 -29.42 -9.83 8.10
C ARG A 132 -28.95 -10.69 9.28
N VAL A 133 -28.34 -11.85 9.01
CA VAL A 133 -27.80 -12.72 10.06
C VAL A 133 -26.78 -11.97 10.93
N GLN A 134 -25.86 -11.23 10.32
CA GLN A 134 -24.84 -10.49 11.09
C GLN A 134 -25.43 -9.32 11.88
N VAL A 135 -26.36 -8.55 11.31
CA VAL A 135 -27.06 -7.48 12.02
C VAL A 135 -27.82 -8.03 13.23
N ASP A 136 -28.50 -9.17 13.08
CA ASP A 136 -29.22 -9.80 14.18
C ASP A 136 -28.26 -10.29 15.28
N ASN A 137 -27.11 -10.87 14.91
CA ASN A 137 -26.04 -11.25 15.85
C ASN A 137 -25.43 -10.04 16.58
N ILE A 138 -25.31 -8.89 15.91
CA ILE A 138 -24.82 -7.65 16.53
C ILE A 138 -25.85 -7.16 17.55
N LYS A 139 -27.13 -7.15 17.19
CA LYS A 139 -28.22 -6.72 18.06
C LYS A 139 -28.44 -7.65 19.26
N SER A 140 -28.18 -8.94 19.12
CA SER A 140 -28.24 -9.91 20.22
C SER A 140 -26.99 -9.90 21.12
N GLY A 141 -25.92 -9.20 20.72
CA GLY A 141 -24.65 -9.14 21.44
C GLY A 141 -23.76 -10.37 21.25
N THR A 142 -24.09 -11.29 20.34
CA THR A 142 -23.30 -12.53 20.12
C THR A 142 -22.24 -12.41 19.03
N TYR A 143 -22.31 -11.36 18.21
CA TYR A 143 -21.46 -11.19 17.04
C TYR A 143 -19.96 -11.09 17.35
N HIS A 144 -19.56 -10.30 18.37
CA HIS A 144 -18.14 -10.13 18.69
C HIS A 144 -17.46 -11.46 19.04
N ASP A 145 -18.05 -12.21 19.98
CA ASP A 145 -17.54 -13.52 20.39
C ASP A 145 -17.50 -14.52 19.23
N LEU A 146 -18.52 -14.50 18.37
CA LEU A 146 -18.56 -15.35 17.18
C LEU A 146 -17.40 -15.03 16.24
N VAL A 147 -17.19 -13.77 15.89
CA VAL A 147 -16.10 -13.36 14.99
C VAL A 147 -14.74 -13.64 15.61
N VAL A 148 -14.50 -13.29 16.87
CA VAL A 148 -13.21 -13.54 17.54
C VAL A 148 -12.87 -15.04 17.57
N LYS A 149 -13.88 -15.88 17.78
CA LYS A 149 -13.73 -17.33 17.85
C LYS A 149 -13.51 -17.96 16.48
N GLU A 150 -14.26 -17.53 15.47
CA GLU A 150 -14.34 -18.21 14.17
C GLU A 150 -13.43 -17.61 13.10
N LEU A 151 -13.02 -16.34 13.21
CA LEU A 151 -12.16 -15.67 12.23
C LEU A 151 -10.78 -16.37 12.16
N PRO A 152 -10.42 -17.00 11.02
CA PRO A 152 -9.16 -17.70 10.87
C PRO A 152 -7.97 -16.75 11.03
N ILE A 153 -6.84 -17.31 11.45
CA ILE A 153 -5.62 -16.53 11.70
C ILE A 153 -5.15 -15.75 10.46
N GLY A 154 -5.39 -16.31 9.27
CA GLY A 154 -5.02 -15.66 8.01
C GLY A 154 -5.78 -14.37 7.71
N TYR A 155 -6.91 -14.11 8.37
CA TYR A 155 -7.67 -12.87 8.23
C TYR A 155 -7.36 -11.84 9.33
N ARG A 156 -6.41 -12.15 10.22
CA ARG A 156 -6.01 -11.25 11.31
C ARG A 156 -4.83 -10.38 10.90
N LYS A 157 -4.71 -9.24 11.57
CA LYS A 157 -3.57 -8.32 11.44
C LYS A 157 -2.55 -8.64 12.53
N GLY A 158 -1.26 -8.65 12.18
CA GLY A 158 -0.18 -8.90 13.12
C GLY A 158 1.08 -8.11 12.81
N VAL A 159 2.05 -8.13 13.70
CA VAL A 159 3.41 -7.65 13.43
C VAL A 159 4.42 -8.70 13.86
N VAL A 160 5.57 -8.73 13.19
CA VAL A 160 6.70 -9.56 13.57
C VAL A 160 7.97 -8.73 13.49
N LYS A 161 8.88 -8.92 14.44
CA LYS A 161 10.15 -8.20 14.42
C LYS A 161 10.98 -8.67 13.23
N ARG A 162 11.59 -7.76 12.46
CA ARG A 162 12.34 -8.13 11.25
C ARG A 162 13.49 -9.09 11.54
N SER A 163 14.19 -8.91 12.67
CA SER A 163 15.24 -9.84 13.12
C SER A 163 14.72 -11.26 13.36
N ASP A 164 13.50 -11.43 13.87
CA ASP A 164 12.92 -12.77 14.03
C ASP A 164 12.66 -13.45 12.69
N ILE A 165 12.33 -12.68 11.64
CA ILE A 165 12.21 -13.22 10.28
C ILE A 165 13.56 -13.73 9.78
N TRP A 166 14.63 -12.94 9.97
CA TRP A 166 15.99 -13.33 9.61
C TRP A 166 16.42 -14.61 10.34
N ASP A 167 16.17 -14.68 11.65
CA ASP A 167 16.52 -15.83 12.49
C ASP A 167 15.72 -17.09 12.12
N SER A 168 14.48 -16.93 11.65
CA SER A 168 13.65 -18.06 11.19
C SER A 168 14.09 -18.64 9.84
N GLY A 169 14.90 -17.90 9.08
CA GLY A 169 15.26 -18.24 7.71
C GLY A 169 14.06 -18.27 6.75
N TYR A 170 12.99 -17.53 7.03
CA TYR A 170 11.91 -17.29 6.05
C TYR A 170 12.46 -16.50 4.86
N TRP A 171 13.16 -15.40 5.15
CA TRP A 171 14.14 -14.79 4.26
C TRP A 171 15.40 -14.44 5.06
N THR A 172 16.56 -14.39 4.43
CA THR A 172 17.84 -14.12 5.11
C THR A 172 18.07 -12.62 5.26
N LYS A 173 18.88 -12.22 6.25
CA LYS A 173 19.36 -10.84 6.39
C LYS A 173 20.06 -10.36 5.10
N GLU A 174 20.84 -11.22 4.47
CA GLU A 174 21.56 -10.90 3.23
C GLU A 174 20.61 -10.57 2.07
N ASN A 175 19.55 -11.36 1.89
CA ASN A 175 18.53 -11.08 0.87
C ASN A 175 17.74 -9.81 1.18
N ASP A 176 17.46 -9.53 2.45
CA ASP A 176 16.68 -8.36 2.88
C ASP A 176 17.51 -7.06 2.83
N LEU A 177 18.83 -7.14 3.03
CA LEU A 177 19.73 -5.99 2.87
C LEU A 177 20.11 -5.71 1.41
N ASP A 178 19.94 -6.70 0.52
CA ASP A 178 20.13 -6.60 -0.94
C ASP A 178 21.39 -5.82 -1.32
N GLY A 179 22.54 -6.25 -0.79
CA GLY A 179 23.85 -5.64 -1.08
C GLY A 179 24.23 -4.42 -0.22
N THR A 180 23.36 -3.94 0.66
CA THR A 180 23.71 -2.94 1.68
C THR A 180 24.67 -3.55 2.71
N THR A 181 25.89 -3.01 2.82
CA THR A 181 26.93 -3.56 3.70
C THR A 181 26.82 -3.02 5.13
N GLU A 182 27.42 -3.71 6.10
CA GLU A 182 27.50 -3.19 7.49
C GLU A 182 28.19 -1.81 7.55
N LYS A 183 29.17 -1.57 6.68
CA LYS A 183 29.82 -0.27 6.56
C LYS A 183 28.82 0.80 6.09
N ASP A 184 27.99 0.51 5.10
CA ASP A 184 26.95 1.45 4.62
C ASP A 184 25.95 1.75 5.75
N ILE A 185 25.57 0.74 6.53
CA ILE A 185 24.67 0.89 7.69
C ILE A 185 25.30 1.79 8.76
N GLU A 186 26.59 1.61 9.07
CA GLU A 186 27.32 2.46 10.01
C GLU A 186 27.44 3.91 9.52
N GLU A 187 27.80 4.11 8.25
CA GLU A 187 27.87 5.45 7.65
C GLU A 187 26.50 6.13 7.65
N PHE A 188 25.44 5.41 7.29
CA PHE A 188 24.08 5.94 7.30
C PHE A 188 23.59 6.25 8.71
N ALA A 189 23.96 5.42 9.71
CA ALA A 189 23.67 5.69 11.10
C ALA A 189 24.30 7.01 11.58
N ASN A 190 25.54 7.30 11.20
CA ASN A 190 26.18 8.57 11.52
C ASN A 190 25.41 9.76 10.94
N LEU A 191 24.90 9.64 9.71
CA LEU A 191 24.05 10.69 9.11
C LEU A 191 22.76 10.91 9.90
N VAL A 192 22.12 9.82 10.34
CA VAL A 192 20.93 9.88 11.20
C VAL A 192 21.23 10.56 12.54
N ASP A 193 22.35 10.23 13.18
CA ASP A 193 22.77 10.83 14.44
C ASP A 193 23.12 12.33 14.29
N GLU A 194 23.62 12.73 13.11
CA GLU A 194 23.86 14.14 12.76
C GLU A 194 22.57 14.93 12.43
N GLY A 195 21.42 14.24 12.35
CA GLY A 195 20.10 14.83 12.13
C GLY A 195 19.73 15.02 10.66
N ILE A 196 20.15 14.10 9.77
CA ILE A 196 19.84 14.15 8.33
C ILE A 196 18.34 14.07 8.01
N ASP A 197 17.50 13.63 8.95
CA ASP A 197 16.03 13.62 8.80
C ASP A 197 15.38 14.99 9.07
N GLY A 198 16.17 16.01 9.40
CA GLY A 198 15.74 17.40 9.52
C GLY A 198 16.25 18.29 8.38
N PRO A 199 15.83 19.58 8.35
CA PRO A 199 16.39 20.54 7.42
C PRO A 199 17.91 20.67 7.62
N PRO A 200 18.73 20.66 6.55
CA PRO A 200 20.18 20.66 6.70
C PRO A 200 20.67 21.96 7.37
N LYS A 201 21.88 21.94 7.93
CA LYS A 201 22.48 23.16 8.53
C LYS A 201 22.98 24.14 7.48
N THR A 202 23.44 23.63 6.34
CA THR A 202 24.00 24.39 5.22
C THR A 202 23.00 24.52 4.07
N ARG A 203 23.26 25.44 3.15
CA ARG A 203 22.49 25.65 1.92
C ARG A 203 23.42 25.97 0.76
N LEU A 204 23.01 25.63 -0.46
CA LEU A 204 23.63 26.13 -1.67
C LEU A 204 23.09 27.54 -1.95
N GLY A 205 23.97 28.46 -2.38
CA GLY A 205 23.58 29.85 -2.67
C GLY A 205 22.72 30.00 -3.93
N SER A 206 22.90 29.09 -4.90
CA SER A 206 22.19 29.05 -6.17
C SER A 206 21.99 27.59 -6.61
N MET A 207 21.05 27.38 -7.53
CA MET A 207 20.84 26.11 -8.21
C MET A 207 20.27 26.41 -9.60
N THR A 208 20.91 25.90 -10.64
CA THR A 208 20.41 25.90 -12.02
C THR A 208 19.76 24.55 -12.35
N LEU A 209 19.13 24.45 -13.52
CA LEU A 209 18.68 23.15 -14.02
C LEU A 209 19.87 22.20 -14.22
N ASN A 210 21.01 22.67 -14.76
CA ASN A 210 22.21 21.86 -14.91
C ASN A 210 22.73 21.33 -13.56
N ASP A 211 22.69 22.14 -12.51
CA ASP A 211 23.05 21.69 -11.16
C ASP A 211 22.13 20.56 -10.71
N TYR A 212 20.80 20.75 -10.83
CA TYR A 212 19.83 19.73 -10.45
C TYR A 212 19.99 18.43 -11.26
N LEU A 213 20.11 18.52 -12.58
CA LEU A 213 20.31 17.33 -13.43
C LEU A 213 21.64 16.62 -13.13
N SER A 214 22.67 17.35 -12.68
CA SER A 214 23.92 16.75 -12.22
C SER A 214 23.72 15.93 -10.93
N LEU A 215 22.87 16.40 -10.00
CA LEU A 215 22.49 15.62 -8.82
C LEU A 215 21.71 14.35 -9.22
N CYS A 216 20.78 14.47 -10.16
CA CYS A 216 20.06 13.30 -10.70
C CYS A 216 21.01 12.30 -11.36
N SER A 217 21.98 12.78 -12.16
CA SER A 217 23.01 11.96 -12.79
C SER A 217 23.83 11.17 -11.75
N LEU A 218 24.20 11.82 -10.63
CA LEU A 218 24.87 11.14 -9.52
C LEU A 218 23.99 10.02 -8.93
N CYS A 219 22.69 10.26 -8.77
CA CYS A 219 21.76 9.24 -8.30
C CYS A 219 21.65 8.07 -9.28
N PHE A 220 21.47 8.32 -10.58
CA PHE A 220 21.42 7.27 -11.60
C PHE A 220 22.69 6.43 -11.63
N LYS A 221 23.86 7.10 -11.56
CA LYS A 221 25.15 6.41 -11.48
C LYS A 221 25.26 5.54 -10.22
N THR A 222 24.77 6.04 -9.08
CA THR A 222 24.83 5.33 -7.80
C THR A 222 24.04 4.02 -7.86
N ARG A 223 22.90 4.01 -8.55
CA ARG A 223 22.10 2.79 -8.81
C ARG A 223 22.65 1.90 -9.92
N GLY A 224 23.82 2.20 -10.46
CA GLY A 224 24.43 1.43 -11.54
C GLY A 224 23.77 1.60 -12.92
N ASN A 225 22.99 2.66 -13.16
CA ASN A 225 22.46 2.93 -14.50
C ASN A 225 23.62 3.24 -15.48
N ASP A 226 23.56 2.66 -16.69
CA ASP A 226 24.50 2.99 -17.75
C ASP A 226 24.17 4.37 -18.36
N ILE A 227 24.96 5.36 -17.95
CA ILE A 227 24.84 6.76 -18.37
C ILE A 227 25.92 7.15 -19.41
N ALA A 228 26.73 6.20 -19.88
CA ALA A 228 27.87 6.51 -20.73
C ALA A 228 27.42 7.13 -22.07
N GLY A 229 28.04 8.26 -22.44
CA GLY A 229 27.75 8.96 -23.69
C GLY A 229 26.45 9.77 -23.71
N MET A 230 25.68 9.80 -22.61
CA MET A 230 24.44 10.56 -22.50
C MET A 230 24.69 11.93 -21.85
N THR A 231 24.06 12.97 -22.40
CA THR A 231 23.93 14.29 -21.76
C THR A 231 23.07 14.21 -20.50
N LEU A 232 23.15 15.21 -19.62
CA LEU A 232 22.34 15.27 -18.40
C LEU A 232 20.82 15.20 -18.68
N LYS A 233 20.36 15.91 -19.73
CA LYS A 233 18.95 15.87 -20.16
C LYS A 233 18.56 14.47 -20.65
N GLU A 234 19.40 13.81 -21.47
CA GLU A 234 19.12 12.44 -21.94
C GLU A 234 19.08 11.42 -20.81
N GLN A 235 19.99 11.53 -19.82
CA GLN A 235 19.96 10.69 -18.63
C GLN A 235 18.64 10.88 -17.87
N TYR A 236 18.23 12.12 -17.66
CA TYR A 236 16.98 12.44 -16.98
C TYR A 236 15.75 11.88 -17.72
N SER A 237 15.63 12.18 -19.02
CA SER A 237 14.53 11.67 -19.85
C SER A 237 14.47 10.13 -19.88
N ARG A 238 15.60 9.45 -19.71
CA ARG A 238 15.69 7.98 -19.75
C ARG A 238 15.36 7.31 -18.40
N PHE A 239 15.85 7.88 -17.30
CA PHE A 239 15.85 7.20 -15.99
C PHE A 239 14.90 7.80 -14.96
N ALA A 240 14.45 9.03 -15.16
CA ALA A 240 13.39 9.65 -14.36
C ALA A 240 12.00 9.21 -14.86
N ASP A 241 10.93 9.72 -14.26
CA ASP A 241 9.54 9.38 -14.61
C ASP A 241 9.11 9.81 -16.03
N GLY A 242 9.75 10.82 -16.60
CA GLY A 242 9.47 11.29 -17.96
C GLY A 242 8.31 12.29 -18.07
N ARG A 243 7.61 12.60 -16.97
CA ARG A 243 6.69 13.74 -16.87
C ARG A 243 7.40 14.95 -16.25
N ASP A 244 8.23 15.61 -17.05
CA ASP A 244 9.06 16.75 -16.59
C ASP A 244 8.32 18.10 -16.60
N ASP A 245 7.10 18.16 -17.16
CA ASP A 245 6.23 19.36 -17.16
C ASP A 245 6.89 20.62 -17.73
N GLY A 246 7.79 20.45 -18.71
CA GLY A 246 8.54 21.53 -19.34
C GLY A 246 9.82 21.94 -18.60
N MET A 247 10.20 21.25 -17.53
CA MET A 247 11.46 21.49 -16.81
C MET A 247 12.66 21.39 -17.76
N LEU A 248 12.65 20.44 -18.70
CA LEU A 248 13.78 20.23 -19.62
C LEU A 248 13.90 21.32 -20.69
N GLU A 249 12.88 22.15 -20.87
CA GLU A 249 12.86 23.26 -21.84
C GLU A 249 13.41 24.58 -21.26
N LEU A 250 13.70 24.63 -19.95
CA LEU A 250 14.33 25.80 -19.32
C LEU A 250 15.74 26.04 -19.86
N ASP A 251 16.18 27.30 -19.81
CA ASP A 251 17.60 27.63 -19.97
C ASP A 251 18.39 26.92 -18.86
N PRO A 252 19.32 26.01 -19.22
CA PRO A 252 19.96 25.13 -18.25
C PRO A 252 20.85 25.85 -17.24
N ASP A 253 21.29 27.08 -17.56
CA ASP A 253 22.23 27.86 -16.76
C ASP A 253 21.57 29.09 -16.11
N ASP A 254 20.26 29.28 -16.28
CA ASP A 254 19.50 30.37 -15.64
C ASP A 254 18.96 29.93 -14.26
N PRO A 255 19.54 30.41 -13.14
CA PRO A 255 19.09 30.06 -11.79
C PRO A 255 17.72 30.64 -11.44
N ASP A 256 17.31 31.77 -12.02
CA ASP A 256 16.02 32.40 -11.73
C ASP A 256 14.89 31.66 -12.44
N ALA A 257 15.12 31.22 -13.68
CA ALA A 257 14.18 30.35 -14.40
C ALA A 257 13.92 29.04 -13.64
N PHE A 258 14.99 28.38 -13.17
CA PHE A 258 14.86 27.16 -12.38
C PHE A 258 14.16 27.40 -11.03
N LYS A 259 14.49 28.51 -10.35
CA LYS A 259 13.83 28.90 -9.11
C LYS A 259 12.33 29.10 -9.27
N GLU A 260 11.93 29.83 -10.31
CA GLU A 260 10.52 30.08 -10.60
C GLU A 260 9.79 28.78 -10.96
N PHE A 261 10.43 27.88 -11.72
CA PHE A 261 9.87 26.57 -12.03
C PHE A 261 9.62 25.74 -10.76
N VAL A 262 10.61 25.61 -9.87
CA VAL A 262 10.46 24.87 -8.61
C VAL A 262 9.33 25.45 -7.74
N ARG A 263 9.18 26.78 -7.72
CA ARG A 263 8.14 27.48 -6.95
C ARG A 263 6.73 27.26 -7.51
N THR A 264 6.58 27.10 -8.82
CA THR A 264 5.28 27.05 -9.52
C THR A 264 4.86 25.63 -9.89
N SER A 265 5.79 24.68 -9.91
CA SER A 265 5.55 23.25 -10.14
C SER A 265 4.51 22.69 -9.16
N GLN A 266 3.51 21.98 -9.68
CA GLN A 266 2.42 21.38 -8.90
C GLN A 266 2.49 19.85 -8.84
N SER A 267 3.41 19.24 -9.60
CA SER A 267 3.51 17.79 -9.74
C SER A 267 4.74 17.25 -9.02
N GLY A 268 4.55 16.20 -8.22
CA GLY A 268 5.65 15.45 -7.61
C GLY A 268 6.46 14.63 -8.63
N HIS A 269 5.84 14.27 -9.76
CA HIS A 269 6.44 13.39 -10.78
C HIS A 269 7.69 13.97 -11.43
N ILE A 270 7.80 15.30 -11.49
CA ILE A 270 8.94 16.02 -12.03
C ILE A 270 10.21 15.81 -11.19
N TRP A 271 10.09 15.25 -9.98
CA TRP A 271 11.20 15.05 -9.06
C TRP A 271 11.54 13.56 -8.88
N GLU A 272 10.89 12.67 -9.63
CA GLU A 272 11.08 11.21 -9.55
C GLU A 272 12.35 10.78 -10.23
N ILE A 273 13.40 10.54 -9.44
CA ILE A 273 14.65 9.94 -9.92
C ILE A 273 14.48 8.44 -10.17
N ARG A 274 13.48 7.78 -9.57
CA ARG A 274 13.07 6.41 -9.88
C ARG A 274 11.59 6.41 -10.22
N SER A 275 11.28 6.11 -11.48
CA SER A 275 9.91 5.90 -11.91
C SER A 275 9.36 4.61 -11.29
N GLY A 276 8.08 4.61 -10.96
CA GLY A 276 7.43 3.49 -10.31
C GLY A 276 5.93 3.69 -10.23
N HIS A 277 5.21 2.64 -9.84
CA HIS A 277 3.79 2.74 -9.56
C HIS A 277 3.60 2.89 -8.06
N GLY A 278 3.13 4.07 -7.63
CA GLY A 278 2.80 4.32 -6.24
C GLY A 278 4.01 4.28 -5.31
N TRP A 279 4.18 3.17 -4.60
CA TRP A 279 5.06 3.05 -3.44
C TRP A 279 6.54 2.83 -3.81
N SER A 280 6.83 2.42 -5.05
CA SER A 280 8.20 2.15 -5.51
C SER A 280 8.94 3.37 -6.06
N MET A 281 8.28 4.53 -6.07
CA MET A 281 8.85 5.79 -6.57
C MET A 281 9.86 6.35 -5.58
N MET A 282 10.92 6.96 -6.12
CA MET A 282 11.91 7.68 -5.33
C MET A 282 12.08 9.08 -5.88
N HIS A 283 12.03 10.08 -5.01
CA HIS A 283 12.04 11.49 -5.36
C HIS A 283 13.27 12.19 -4.80
N LEU A 284 13.83 13.10 -5.59
CA LEU A 284 14.82 14.08 -5.15
C LEU A 284 14.25 15.48 -5.33
N PHE A 285 13.60 16.01 -4.30
CA PHE A 285 12.98 17.34 -4.39
C PHE A 285 14.03 18.43 -4.19
N PRO A 286 14.20 19.38 -5.13
CA PRO A 286 14.88 20.62 -4.84
C PRO A 286 13.99 21.51 -3.98
N ARG A 287 14.55 22.08 -2.91
CA ARG A 287 13.86 23.00 -2.02
C ARG A 287 14.67 24.29 -1.88
N ASN A 288 13.97 25.41 -1.85
CA ASN A 288 14.55 26.72 -1.59
C ASN A 288 13.84 27.36 -0.39
N ASP A 289 14.62 27.80 0.59
CA ASP A 289 14.14 28.60 1.71
C ASP A 289 14.94 29.91 1.84
N GLU A 290 14.68 30.69 2.88
CA GLU A 290 15.34 31.96 3.14
C GLU A 290 16.88 31.86 3.25
N LYS A 291 17.41 30.67 3.57
CA LYS A 291 18.85 30.42 3.72
C LYS A 291 19.48 29.92 2.42
N GLY A 292 18.68 29.52 1.42
CA GLY A 292 19.15 29.03 0.12
C GLY A 292 18.57 27.66 -0.25
N TRP A 293 19.31 26.92 -1.08
CA TRP A 293 18.87 25.65 -1.66
C TRP A 293 19.34 24.42 -0.87
N TYR A 294 18.52 23.38 -0.86
CA TYR A 294 18.83 22.04 -0.37
C TYR A 294 17.98 21.00 -1.12
N THR A 295 18.29 19.72 -0.95
CA THR A 295 17.51 18.63 -1.52
C THR A 295 16.81 17.80 -0.45
N VAL A 296 15.69 17.18 -0.82
CA VAL A 296 14.97 16.21 0.02
C VAL A 296 14.86 14.90 -0.73
N LEU A 297 15.44 13.84 -0.17
CA LEU A 297 15.30 12.48 -0.67
C LEU A 297 14.08 11.82 0.00
N ASN A 298 13.20 11.25 -0.82
CA ASN A 298 11.99 10.55 -0.40
C ASN A 298 11.81 9.25 -1.18
N GLY A 299 11.04 8.30 -0.64
CA GLY A 299 10.81 6.99 -1.27
C GLY A 299 11.69 5.89 -0.68
N SER A 300 11.54 5.65 0.62
CA SER A 300 12.33 4.72 1.43
C SER A 300 12.00 3.23 1.22
N PHE A 301 11.11 2.90 0.27
CA PHE A 301 10.69 1.52 0.03
C PHE A 301 11.83 0.68 -0.53
N ASP A 302 12.52 1.16 -1.57
CA ASP A 302 13.78 0.54 -2.00
C ASP A 302 14.91 1.03 -1.10
N ARG A 303 15.10 0.35 0.04
CA ARG A 303 16.04 0.77 1.06
C ARG A 303 17.49 0.80 0.57
N THR A 304 17.89 -0.14 -0.28
CA THR A 304 19.27 -0.24 -0.77
C THR A 304 19.63 0.99 -1.58
N ASP A 305 18.87 1.28 -2.65
CA ASP A 305 19.11 2.46 -3.47
C ASP A 305 18.98 3.74 -2.63
N PHE A 306 18.01 3.79 -1.72
CA PHE A 306 17.76 4.96 -0.87
C PHE A 306 18.96 5.28 0.02
N VAL A 307 19.55 4.28 0.67
CA VAL A 307 20.74 4.42 1.52
C VAL A 307 21.94 4.81 0.69
N HIS A 308 22.22 4.11 -0.41
CA HIS A 308 23.39 4.40 -1.24
C HIS A 308 23.31 5.79 -1.88
N ILE A 309 22.13 6.24 -2.32
CA ILE A 309 21.91 7.60 -2.82
C ILE A 309 22.14 8.63 -1.71
N ALA A 310 21.60 8.41 -0.50
CA ALA A 310 21.81 9.32 0.62
C ALA A 310 23.30 9.49 0.97
N LEU A 311 24.03 8.37 1.07
CA LEU A 311 25.48 8.35 1.31
C LEU A 311 26.24 9.06 0.19
N SER A 312 25.89 8.77 -1.07
CA SER A 312 26.53 9.36 -2.26
C SER A 312 26.35 10.88 -2.30
N LEU A 313 25.12 11.38 -2.12
CA LEU A 313 24.82 12.82 -2.08
C LEU A 313 25.55 13.51 -0.92
N PHE A 314 25.53 12.91 0.27
CA PHE A 314 26.22 13.48 1.43
C PHE A 314 27.74 13.55 1.22
N ALA A 315 28.35 12.49 0.66
CA ALA A 315 29.78 12.45 0.34
C ALA A 315 30.21 13.53 -0.67
N HIS A 316 29.28 14.02 -1.51
CA HIS A 316 29.49 15.13 -2.43
C HIS A 316 29.18 16.51 -1.81
N GLY A 317 28.92 16.58 -0.50
CA GLY A 317 28.67 17.83 0.22
C GLY A 317 27.32 18.47 -0.09
N ILE A 318 26.36 17.71 -0.61
CA ILE A 318 25.02 18.22 -0.95
C ILE A 318 24.21 18.44 0.33
N PRO A 319 23.67 19.64 0.58
CA PRO A 319 22.75 19.86 1.69
C PRO A 319 21.47 19.04 1.49
N LEU A 320 21.26 18.03 2.34
CA LEU A 320 20.26 16.99 2.14
C LEU A 320 19.40 16.78 3.39
N THR A 321 18.10 16.62 3.18
CA THR A 321 17.17 15.98 4.12
C THR A 321 16.81 14.59 3.59
N VAL A 322 16.82 13.57 4.45
CA VAL A 322 16.42 12.20 4.11
C VAL A 322 15.17 11.83 4.90
N ASN A 323 14.03 11.73 4.21
CA ASN A 323 12.77 11.35 4.85
C ASN A 323 12.82 9.91 5.37
N ASP A 324 12.14 9.63 6.49
CA ASP A 324 12.11 8.29 7.12
C ASP A 324 13.48 7.70 7.49
N ALA A 325 14.58 8.48 7.50
CA ALA A 325 15.94 7.95 7.72
C ALA A 325 16.06 7.10 9.01
N LYS A 326 15.42 7.53 10.10
CA LYS A 326 15.36 6.76 11.36
C LYS A 326 14.63 5.42 11.22
N LYS A 327 13.53 5.36 10.45
CA LYS A 327 12.79 4.12 10.21
C LYS A 327 13.60 3.17 9.34
N VAL A 328 14.23 3.70 8.29
CA VAL A 328 15.13 2.92 7.42
C VAL A 328 16.29 2.34 8.23
N LEU A 329 16.91 3.13 9.11
CA LEU A 329 18.00 2.64 9.97
C LEU A 329 17.55 1.51 10.90
N LYS A 330 16.36 1.62 11.50
CA LYS A 330 15.78 0.52 12.30
C LYS A 330 15.57 -0.74 11.46
N ALA A 331 15.09 -0.60 10.23
CA ALA A 331 14.92 -1.71 9.30
C ALA A 331 16.25 -2.39 8.94
N LEU A 332 17.29 -1.60 8.61
CA LEU A 332 18.63 -2.12 8.31
C LEU A 332 19.24 -2.90 9.49
N ARG A 333 18.87 -2.53 10.73
CA ARG A 333 19.33 -3.21 11.95
C ARG A 333 18.43 -4.36 12.41
N GLY A 334 17.28 -4.57 11.75
CA GLY A 334 16.29 -5.56 12.17
C GLY A 334 15.58 -5.20 13.49
N GLU A 335 15.58 -3.91 13.83
CA GLU A 335 14.96 -3.33 15.03
C GLU A 335 13.51 -2.91 14.79
N ASP A 336 13.09 -2.78 13.54
CA ASP A 336 11.71 -2.48 13.14
C ASP A 336 10.81 -3.73 13.19
N TYR A 337 9.54 -3.49 12.87
CA TYR A 337 8.54 -4.53 12.70
C TYR A 337 8.04 -4.56 11.25
N ILE A 338 7.79 -5.77 10.75
CA ILE A 338 7.03 -5.99 9.52
C ILE A 338 5.55 -6.13 9.88
N GLY A 339 4.70 -5.33 9.23
CA GLY A 339 3.26 -5.47 9.32
C GLY A 339 2.77 -6.70 8.53
N ILE A 340 1.92 -7.51 9.13
CA ILE A 340 1.24 -8.63 8.47
C ILE A 340 -0.22 -8.22 8.27
N VAL A 341 -0.61 -8.06 7.01
CA VAL A 341 -2.00 -7.79 6.64
C VAL A 341 -2.76 -9.09 6.34
N PRO A 342 -4.08 -9.11 6.49
CA PRO A 342 -4.92 -10.27 6.16
C PRO A 342 -4.64 -10.84 4.76
N ARG A 343 -4.92 -12.14 4.56
CA ARG A 343 -4.90 -12.76 3.23
C ARG A 343 -5.88 -12.01 2.32
N GLY A 344 -5.46 -11.70 1.09
CA GLY A 344 -6.24 -10.91 0.14
C GLY A 344 -6.09 -9.39 0.28
N ASP A 345 -5.52 -8.91 1.40
CA ASP A 345 -5.19 -7.48 1.52
C ASP A 345 -3.91 -7.14 0.77
N TRP A 346 -3.95 -5.98 0.11
CA TRP A 346 -2.80 -5.38 -0.53
C TRP A 346 -1.88 -4.74 0.54
N PRO A 347 -0.62 -5.18 0.67
CA PRO A 347 0.24 -4.75 1.77
C PRO A 347 0.76 -3.32 1.59
N PHE A 348 0.71 -2.81 0.36
CA PHE A 348 1.25 -1.48 0.06
C PHE A 348 0.38 -0.38 0.65
N TYR A 349 1.05 0.63 1.22
CA TYR A 349 0.43 1.67 2.02
C TYR A 349 -0.23 1.17 3.31
N ALA A 350 -0.21 -0.12 3.65
CA ALA A 350 -0.89 -0.60 4.85
C ALA A 350 -0.18 -0.19 6.16
N GLN A 351 1.03 0.38 6.11
CA GLN A 351 1.80 0.77 7.29
C GLN A 351 1.06 1.75 8.21
N TYR A 352 0.16 2.60 7.68
CA TYR A 352 -0.63 3.52 8.51
C TYR A 352 -1.60 2.79 9.47
N ARG A 353 -1.87 1.50 9.21
CA ARG A 353 -2.73 0.65 10.04
C ARG A 353 -2.01 0.10 11.28
N PHE A 354 -0.70 0.34 11.42
CA PHE A 354 0.15 -0.15 12.50
C PHE A 354 0.77 1.04 13.24
N LYS A 355 0.02 1.64 14.15
CA LYS A 355 0.43 2.90 14.81
C LYS A 355 1.29 2.67 16.06
N GLU A 356 1.26 1.45 16.58
CA GLU A 356 1.88 1.03 17.83
C GLU A 356 3.32 0.56 17.64
N TYR A 357 3.73 0.29 16.40
CA TYR A 357 5.04 -0.22 16.04
C TYR A 357 5.66 0.61 14.92
N ASP A 358 7.00 0.67 14.89
CA ASP A 358 7.73 1.22 13.76
C ASP A 358 7.65 0.24 12.58
N VAL A 359 6.68 0.48 11.70
CA VAL A 359 6.45 -0.35 10.50
C VAL A 359 6.83 0.46 9.26
N LEU A 360 7.89 0.03 8.59
CA LEU A 360 8.27 0.55 7.27
C LEU A 360 7.56 -0.21 6.15
N GLU A 361 7.40 -1.52 6.32
CA GLU A 361 6.92 -2.44 5.29
C GLU A 361 5.84 -3.38 5.83
N CYS A 362 4.98 -3.81 4.92
CA CYS A 362 3.99 -4.82 5.22
C CYS A 362 4.09 -5.97 4.21
N ILE A 363 3.65 -7.15 4.65
CA ILE A 363 3.47 -8.34 3.82
C ILE A 363 2.06 -8.88 4.03
N THR A 364 1.53 -9.52 2.99
CA THR A 364 0.28 -10.28 3.11
C THR A 364 0.55 -11.57 3.88
N PHE A 365 -0.40 -11.99 4.72
CA PHE A 365 -0.33 -13.26 5.42
C PHE A 365 -0.08 -14.43 4.46
N ARG A 366 0.81 -15.34 4.86
CA ARG A 366 1.09 -16.59 4.15
C ARG A 366 1.27 -17.73 5.14
N ASP A 367 0.81 -18.92 4.77
CA ASP A 367 0.88 -20.09 5.64
C ASP A 367 2.32 -20.55 5.91
N ASP A 368 3.21 -20.37 4.92
CA ASP A 368 4.64 -20.67 5.05
C ASP A 368 5.35 -19.73 6.05
N LEU A 369 4.99 -18.45 6.06
CA LEU A 369 5.43 -17.46 7.05
C LEU A 369 4.94 -17.87 8.44
N TYR A 370 3.65 -18.14 8.57
CA TYR A 370 3.05 -18.52 9.84
C TYR A 370 3.66 -19.80 10.41
N ALA A 371 3.90 -20.81 9.58
CA ALA A 371 4.52 -22.07 9.99
C ALA A 371 5.89 -21.85 10.67
N LYS A 372 6.67 -20.87 10.19
CA LYS A 372 7.99 -20.54 10.74
C LYS A 372 7.93 -19.59 11.93
N LEU A 373 6.99 -18.64 11.94
CA LEU A 373 7.02 -17.47 12.84
C LEU A 373 5.84 -17.39 13.81
N LYS A 374 4.93 -18.37 13.87
CA LYS A 374 3.70 -18.31 14.70
C LYS A 374 3.89 -17.86 16.15
N ASN A 375 5.04 -18.17 16.76
CA ASN A 375 5.34 -17.81 18.16
C ASN A 375 5.99 -16.42 18.30
N ASN A 376 6.44 -15.82 17.20
CA ASN A 376 7.08 -14.52 17.13
C ASN A 376 6.12 -13.42 16.63
N ILE A 377 5.01 -13.81 15.99
CA ILE A 377 4.01 -12.86 15.52
C ILE A 377 3.17 -12.36 16.69
N LEU A 378 3.14 -11.04 16.86
CA LEU A 378 2.25 -10.33 17.77
C LEU A 378 0.96 -10.01 17.02
N TRP A 379 -0.12 -10.71 17.35
CA TRP A 379 -1.43 -10.48 16.75
C TRP A 379 -2.15 -9.32 17.42
N TYR A 380 -2.75 -8.46 16.61
CA TYR A 380 -3.67 -7.45 17.11
C TYR A 380 -4.97 -8.10 17.58
N GLU A 381 -5.68 -7.40 18.47
CA GLU A 381 -7.07 -7.74 18.76
C GLU A 381 -7.89 -7.71 17.46
N VAL A 382 -8.84 -8.64 17.35
CA VAL A 382 -9.70 -8.73 16.18
C VAL A 382 -10.63 -7.52 16.18
N ASP A 383 -10.49 -6.67 15.17
CA ASP A 383 -11.43 -5.57 14.94
C ASP A 383 -12.74 -6.15 14.40
N THR A 384 -13.73 -6.24 15.28
CA THR A 384 -15.08 -6.68 14.91
C THR A 384 -15.94 -5.52 14.40
N PHE A 385 -15.48 -4.27 14.49
CA PHE A 385 -16.18 -3.02 14.18
C PHE A 385 -17.42 -2.71 15.05
N TYR A 386 -17.93 -3.70 15.77
CA TYR A 386 -18.99 -3.61 16.77
C TYR A 386 -18.56 -4.41 18.01
N PRO A 387 -17.73 -3.82 18.90
CA PRO A 387 -17.29 -4.48 20.12
C PRO A 387 -18.46 -4.61 21.11
N ILE A 388 -18.33 -5.50 22.09
CA ILE A 388 -19.30 -5.61 23.19
C ILE A 388 -19.31 -4.26 23.91
N SER A 389 -20.49 -3.63 23.99
CA SER A 389 -20.64 -2.43 24.82
C SER A 389 -20.43 -2.85 26.27
N GLU A 390 -19.32 -2.40 26.89
CA GLU A 390 -19.17 -2.50 28.34
C GLU A 390 -20.36 -1.78 28.99
N SER A 391 -21.17 -2.56 29.71
CA SER A 391 -22.36 -2.09 30.43
C SER A 391 -22.03 -1.32 31.69
#